data_AF-A0A8S3FWI8-F1
#
_entry.id   AF-A0A8S3FWI8-F1
#
_cell.length_a   1.000
_cell.length_b   1.000
_cell.length_c   1.000
_cell.angle_alpha   90.00
_cell.angle_beta   90.00
_cell.angle_gamma   90.00
#
_symmetry.space_group_name_H-M   'P 1'
#
loop_
_entity.id
_entity.type
_entity.pdbx_description
1 polymer ?
#
loop_
_entity_poly.entity_id
_entity_poly.type
_entity_poly.pdbx_seq_one_letter_code
_entity_poly.pdbx_strand_id
1 'polypeptide(L)'
;LIYSYFFERNNHCHFTSGIFIDNSGSTCSQLISIGKTVLQAELSICQATRFDHIVIWNSSAELCTNIASAKPEGGTYPIAIFQNEATKNAFHQSDVIVFVTDGEIDNASVTQ
;
A
#
# COMPACT_ATOMS: atom_id res chain seq x y z
N LEU A 1 5.27 -2.68 14.04
CA LEU A 1 5.61 -4.12 13.93
C LEU A 1 5.50 -4.46 12.45
N ILE A 2 6.61 -4.74 11.76
CA ILE A 2 6.59 -5.07 10.33
C ILE A 2 6.57 -6.59 10.20
N TYR A 3 5.51 -7.13 9.61
CA TYR A 3 5.45 -8.54 9.22
C TYR A 3 5.90 -8.65 7.77
N SER A 4 7.03 -9.33 7.53
CA SER A 4 7.50 -9.63 6.18
C SER A 4 7.18 -11.09 5.85
N TYR A 5 6.30 -11.32 4.88
CA TYR A 5 6.02 -12.65 4.34
C TYR A 5 6.75 -12.79 3.00
N PHE A 6 7.64 -13.78 2.90
CA PHE A 6 8.32 -14.15 1.66
C PHE A 6 7.59 -15.33 1.03
N PHE A 7 7.03 -15.15 -0.16
CA PHE A 7 6.55 -16.24 -0.99
C PHE A 7 7.61 -16.59 -2.04
N GLU A 8 8.22 -17.75 -1.91
CA GLU A 8 9.18 -18.29 -2.88
C GLU A 8 8.40 -18.87 -4.08
N ARG A 9 8.71 -18.42 -5.30
CA ARG A 9 8.01 -18.90 -6.51
C ARG A 9 8.44 -20.31 -6.86
N ASN A 10 7.57 -21.29 -6.62
CA ASN A 10 7.65 -22.59 -7.29
C ASN A 10 6.93 -22.49 -8.65
N ASN A 11 7.64 -22.86 -9.74
CA ASN A 11 7.29 -22.64 -11.16
C ASN A 11 5.98 -23.31 -11.68
N HIS A 12 5.04 -23.68 -10.82
CA HIS A 12 3.80 -24.38 -11.21
C HIS A 12 2.51 -23.66 -10.81
N CYS A 13 2.57 -22.52 -10.12
CA CYS A 13 1.40 -21.72 -9.79
C CYS A 13 1.75 -20.22 -9.85
N HIS A 14 1.11 -19.48 -10.74
CA HIS A 14 1.25 -18.02 -10.82
C HIS A 14 0.19 -17.41 -9.89
N PHE A 15 0.63 -16.88 -8.75
CA PHE A 15 -0.22 -16.08 -7.87
C PHE A 15 -0.08 -14.61 -8.26
N THR A 16 -1.21 -13.92 -8.43
CA THR A 16 -1.27 -12.48 -8.65
C THR A 16 -1.14 -11.78 -7.30
N SER A 17 -0.17 -10.87 -7.18
CA SER A 17 0.18 -10.19 -5.95
C SER A 17 -0.18 -8.70 -6.01
N GLY A 18 -0.87 -8.22 -4.98
CA GLY A 18 -1.24 -6.82 -4.83
C GLY A 18 -0.61 -6.19 -3.60
N ILE A 19 -0.08 -4.98 -3.73
CA ILE A 19 0.35 -4.16 -2.60
C ILE A 19 -0.43 -2.84 -2.57
N PHE A 20 -0.94 -2.51 -1.39
CA PHE A 20 -1.81 -1.36 -1.14
C PHE A 20 -1.15 -0.50 -0.06
N ILE A 21 -0.60 0.62 -0.50
CA ILE A 21 0.30 1.46 0.29
C ILE A 21 -0.44 2.73 0.69
N ASP A 22 -0.59 2.92 1.99
CA ASP A 22 -1.08 4.14 2.58
C ASP A 22 -0.10 5.29 2.27
N ASN A 23 -0.60 6.37 1.66
CA ASN A 23 0.15 7.61 1.46
C ASN A 23 -0.56 8.80 2.11
N SER A 24 -1.28 8.55 3.20
CA SER A 24 -1.92 9.58 4.01
C SER A 24 -0.92 10.60 4.58
N GLY A 25 -1.42 11.74 5.07
CA GLY A 25 -0.59 12.78 5.66
C GLY A 25 0.24 12.31 6.87
N SER A 26 -0.22 11.34 7.65
CA SER A 26 0.51 10.80 8.82
C SER A 26 1.84 10.14 8.45
N THR A 27 1.93 9.58 7.24
CA THR A 27 3.13 8.94 6.69
C THR A 27 4.27 9.92 6.39
N CYS A 28 4.04 11.24 6.53
CA CYS A 28 5.09 12.26 6.44
C CYS A 28 6.05 12.28 7.65
N SER A 29 5.67 11.61 8.74
CA SER A 29 6.47 11.53 9.96
C SER A 29 7.88 11.00 9.70
N GLN A 30 8.90 11.63 10.27
CA GLN A 30 10.29 11.23 10.08
C GLN A 30 10.69 10.08 11.00
N LEU A 31 11.26 9.03 10.40
CA LEU A 31 11.97 7.97 11.07
C LEU A 31 13.42 8.43 11.32
N ILE A 32 13.65 9.05 12.49
CA ILE A 32 14.92 9.69 12.87
C ILE A 32 16.13 8.76 12.70
N SER A 33 15.95 7.46 12.96
CA SER A 33 17.01 6.44 12.87
C SER A 33 17.56 6.22 11.45
N ILE A 34 16.79 6.54 10.42
CA ILE A 34 17.14 6.27 9.02
C ILE A 34 17.05 7.51 8.11
N GLY A 35 16.67 8.67 8.65
CA GLY A 35 16.59 9.92 7.90
C GLY A 35 15.57 9.92 6.76
N LYS A 36 14.52 9.11 6.86
CA LYS A 36 13.45 8.95 5.87
C LYS A 36 12.09 9.21 6.52
N THR A 37 11.09 9.62 5.74
CA THR A 37 9.69 9.56 6.21
C THR A 37 9.22 8.10 6.31
N VAL A 38 8.10 7.87 7.00
CA VAL A 38 7.45 6.55 7.03
C VAL A 38 7.17 6.07 5.61
N LEU A 39 6.52 6.91 4.79
CA LEU A 39 6.26 6.57 3.38
C LEU A 39 7.54 6.21 2.62
N GLN A 40 8.61 6.99 2.77
CA GLN A 40 9.88 6.70 2.08
C GLN A 40 10.50 5.36 2.49
N ALA A 41 10.33 4.93 3.73
CA ALA A 41 10.77 3.62 4.18
C ALA A 41 9.89 2.51 3.58
N GLU A 42 8.58 2.68 3.61
CA GLU A 42 7.60 1.75 3.05
C GLU A 42 7.78 1.55 1.54
N LEU A 43 7.90 2.63 0.76
CA LEU A 43 8.14 2.56 -0.68
C LEU A 43 9.47 1.85 -1.00
N SER A 44 10.49 1.99 -0.15
CA SER A 44 11.77 1.30 -0.37
C SER A 44 11.69 -0.21 -0.19
N ILE A 45 10.80 -0.71 0.67
CA ILE A 45 10.50 -2.14 0.80
C ILE A 45 9.74 -2.61 -0.45
N CYS A 46 8.79 -1.82 -0.91
CA CYS A 46 7.99 -2.12 -2.09
C CYS A 46 8.86 -2.21 -3.35
N GLN A 47 9.84 -1.31 -3.53
CA GLN A 47 10.77 -1.32 -4.66
C GLN A 47 11.67 -2.56 -4.72
N ALA A 48 11.96 -3.18 -3.58
CA ALA A 48 12.76 -4.41 -3.51
C ALA A 48 11.98 -5.66 -3.95
N THR A 49 10.65 -5.54 -4.10
CA THR A 49 9.74 -6.66 -4.40
C THR A 49 8.97 -6.35 -5.69
N ARG A 50 8.63 -7.37 -6.48
CA ARG A 50 7.75 -7.19 -7.65
C ARG A 50 6.33 -7.62 -7.28
N PHE A 51 5.41 -6.66 -7.36
CA PHE A 51 3.97 -6.88 -7.25
C PHE A 51 3.31 -6.70 -8.61
N ASP A 52 2.25 -7.45 -8.87
CA ASP A 52 1.46 -7.34 -10.12
C ASP A 52 0.55 -6.11 -10.09
N HIS A 53 0.03 -5.79 -8.91
CA HIS A 53 -0.75 -4.58 -8.66
C HIS A 53 -0.09 -3.75 -7.56
N ILE A 54 0.10 -2.46 -7.83
CA ILE A 54 0.54 -1.49 -6.84
C ILE A 54 -0.54 -0.43 -6.77
N VAL A 55 -1.11 -0.25 -5.58
CA VAL A 55 -2.12 0.77 -5.29
C VAL A 55 -1.57 1.69 -4.22
N ILE A 56 -1.69 2.99 -4.43
CA ILE A 56 -1.50 3.97 -3.36
C ILE A 56 -2.88 4.49 -2.93
N TRP A 57 -3.06 4.69 -1.64
CA TRP A 57 -4.36 5.10 -1.10
C TRP A 57 -4.23 6.05 0.09
N ASN A 58 -5.16 7.00 0.15
CA ASN A 58 -5.38 7.95 1.24
C ASN A 58 -6.89 8.27 1.30
N SER A 59 -7.29 9.52 1.05
CA SER A 59 -8.68 9.94 0.78
C SER A 59 -9.16 9.55 -0.63
N SER A 60 -8.26 9.19 -1.53
CA SER A 60 -8.53 8.56 -2.83
C SER A 60 -7.61 7.36 -3.03
N ALA A 61 -7.87 6.53 -4.03
CA ALA A 61 -6.99 5.41 -4.36
C ALA A 61 -6.74 5.36 -5.87
N GLU A 62 -5.52 5.00 -6.26
CA GLU A 62 -5.13 4.86 -7.66
C GLU A 62 -4.11 3.73 -7.88
N LEU A 63 -4.11 3.19 -9.10
CA LEU A 63 -3.06 2.29 -9.56
C LEU A 63 -1.77 3.08 -9.76
N CYS A 64 -0.72 2.65 -9.09
CA CYS A 64 0.57 3.32 -9.11
C CYS A 64 1.52 2.65 -10.08
N THR A 65 1.86 3.35 -11.17
CA THR A 65 2.89 2.89 -12.14
C THR A 65 4.27 3.43 -11.81
N ASN A 66 4.35 4.51 -11.03
CA ASN A 66 5.59 5.12 -10.58
C ASN A 66 5.53 5.41 -9.08
N ILE A 67 5.99 4.46 -8.28
CA ILE A 67 5.97 4.56 -6.81
C ILE A 67 6.79 5.74 -6.27
N ALA A 68 7.77 6.23 -7.04
CA ALA A 68 8.62 7.35 -6.61
C ALA A 68 7.92 8.71 -6.65
N SER A 69 6.76 8.83 -7.32
CA SER A 69 5.97 10.07 -7.31
C SER A 69 4.96 10.17 -6.18
N ALA A 70 4.78 9.10 -5.39
CA ALA A 70 3.86 9.10 -4.26
C ALA A 70 4.31 10.12 -3.20
N LYS A 71 3.35 10.88 -2.67
CA LYS A 71 3.57 11.89 -1.63
C LYS A 71 2.57 11.71 -0.49
N PRO A 72 2.94 12.01 0.76
CA PRO A 72 2.01 12.02 1.88
C PRO A 72 0.97 13.13 1.71
N GLU A 73 -0.31 12.78 1.66
CA GLU A 73 -1.42 13.74 1.61
C GLU A 73 -2.75 13.10 2.01
N GLY A 74 -3.76 13.91 2.35
CA GLY A 74 -5.09 13.41 2.73
C GLY A 74 -5.12 12.68 4.07
N GLY A 75 -6.25 12.03 4.36
CA GLY A 75 -6.43 11.16 5.52
C GLY A 75 -6.45 9.68 5.13
N THR A 76 -6.56 8.80 6.12
CA THR A 76 -6.41 7.35 5.94
C THR A 76 -7.76 6.68 5.79
N TYR A 77 -8.26 6.57 4.54
CA TYR A 77 -9.59 6.04 4.23
C TYR A 77 -9.51 4.75 3.39
N PRO A 78 -9.45 3.55 4.02
CA PRO A 78 -9.38 2.28 3.30
C PRO A 78 -10.53 2.06 2.30
N ILE A 79 -11.70 2.64 2.57
CA ILE A 79 -12.87 2.57 1.68
C ILE A 79 -12.59 3.16 0.29
N ALA A 80 -11.64 4.10 0.17
CA ALA A 80 -11.27 4.72 -1.10
C ALA A 80 -10.79 3.68 -2.14
N ILE A 81 -10.19 2.58 -1.68
CA ILE A 81 -9.76 1.45 -2.54
C ILE A 81 -10.95 0.85 -3.29
N PHE A 82 -12.11 0.79 -2.65
CA PHE A 82 -13.31 0.14 -3.21
C PHE A 82 -14.22 1.12 -3.95
N GLN A 83 -13.99 2.42 -3.84
CA GLN A 83 -14.72 3.47 -4.55
C GLN A 83 -14.21 3.68 -5.99
N ASN A 84 -12.94 3.35 -6.25
CA ASN A 84 -12.35 3.37 -7.58
C ASN A 84 -12.36 1.95 -8.17
N GLU A 85 -13.03 1.78 -9.31
CA GLU A 85 -13.18 0.47 -9.97
C GLU A 85 -11.83 -0.14 -10.38
N ALA A 86 -10.83 0.66 -10.74
CA ALA A 86 -9.52 0.14 -11.11
C ALA A 86 -8.78 -0.48 -9.91
N THR A 87 -8.82 0.17 -8.75
CA THR A 87 -8.18 -0.33 -7.52
C THR A 87 -8.97 -1.47 -6.89
N LYS A 88 -10.31 -1.43 -6.99
CA LYS A 88 -11.19 -2.53 -6.61
C LYS A 88 -10.95 -3.78 -7.45
N ASN A 89 -10.79 -3.62 -8.76
CA ASN A 89 -10.45 -4.75 -9.65
C ASN A 89 -9.08 -5.32 -9.30
N ALA A 90 -8.08 -4.48 -9.04
CA ALA A 90 -6.77 -4.95 -8.57
C ALA A 90 -6.86 -5.72 -7.24
N PHE A 91 -7.72 -5.28 -6.31
CA PHE A 91 -7.98 -6.02 -5.07
C PHE A 91 -8.58 -7.41 -5.36
N HIS A 92 -9.62 -7.48 -6.19
CA HIS A 92 -10.28 -8.76 -6.52
C HIS A 92 -9.45 -9.70 -7.40
N GLN A 93 -8.50 -9.18 -8.18
CA GLN A 93 -7.62 -9.97 -9.04
C GLN A 93 -6.36 -10.46 -8.33
N SER A 94 -6.08 -9.96 -7.12
CA SER A 94 -4.94 -10.38 -6.31
C SER A 94 -5.27 -11.64 -5.52
N ASP A 95 -4.44 -12.68 -5.66
CA ASP A 95 -4.46 -13.87 -4.81
C ASP A 95 -3.83 -13.61 -3.44
N VAL A 96 -2.84 -12.71 -3.39
CA VAL A 96 -2.14 -12.29 -2.17
C VAL A 96 -2.15 -10.77 -2.10
N ILE A 97 -2.59 -10.23 -0.97
CA ILE A 97 -2.69 -8.79 -0.74
C ILE A 97 -1.84 -8.39 0.45
N VAL A 98 -0.96 -7.41 0.23
CA VAL A 98 -0.15 -6.77 1.27
C VAL A 98 -0.67 -5.36 1.50
N PHE A 99 -1.09 -5.07 2.72
CA PHE A 99 -1.41 -3.71 3.15
C PHE A 99 -0.23 -3.11 3.90
N VAL A 100 0.12 -1.88 3.55
CA VAL A 100 1.16 -1.10 4.20
C VAL A 100 0.54 0.19 4.71
N THR A 101 0.67 0.45 6.01
CA THR A 101 0.12 1.61 6.71
C THR A 101 0.94 1.86 7.99
N ASP A 102 0.99 3.12 8.41
CA ASP A 102 1.59 3.52 9.68
C ASP A 102 0.67 3.24 10.89
N GLY A 103 -0.58 2.80 10.64
CA GLY A 103 -1.55 2.39 11.64
C GLY A 103 -2.54 3.49 12.04
N GLU A 104 -2.43 4.69 11.48
CA GLU A 104 -3.39 5.77 11.72
C GLU A 104 -4.57 5.67 10.76
N ILE A 105 -5.48 4.71 10.98
CA ILE A 105 -6.71 4.58 10.18
C ILE A 105 -7.80 5.48 10.77
N ASP A 106 -8.44 6.31 9.94
CA ASP A 106 -9.54 7.16 10.40
C ASP A 106 -10.70 6.29 10.92
N ASN A 107 -11.02 6.41 12.20
CA ASN A 107 -11.99 5.56 12.91
C ASN A 107 -13.39 5.52 12.26
N ALA A 108 -13.77 6.57 11.52
CA ALA A 108 -15.03 6.60 10.77
C ALA A 108 -15.09 5.59 9.61
N SER A 109 -13.96 5.01 9.22
CA SER A 109 -13.80 4.14 8.05
C SER A 109 -13.88 2.65 8.35
N VAL A 110 -13.83 2.24 9.62
CA VAL A 110 -13.66 0.83 10.04
C VAL A 110 -14.97 0.19 10.54
N THR A 111 -15.98 1.00 10.83
CA THR A 111 -17.30 0.53 11.28
C THR A 111 -18.39 0.95 10.30
N GLN A 112 -18.65 0.14 9.28
CA GLN A 112 -19.96 0.00 8.65
C GLN A 112 -20.23 -1.46 8.33
#